data_AF-A0A430KM75-F1
#
_entry.id   AF-A0A430KM75-F1
#
_cell.length_a   1.000
_cell.length_b   1.000
_cell.length_c   1.000
_cell.angle_alpha   90.00
_cell.angle_beta   90.00
_cell.angle_gamma   90.00
#
_symmetry.space_group_name_H-M   'P 1'
#
loop_
_entity.id
_entity.type
_entity.pdbx_description
1 polymer ?
#
loop_
_entity_poly.entity_id
_entity_poly.type
_entity_poly.pdbx_seq_one_letter_code
_entity_poly.pdbx_strand_id
1 'polypeptide(L)'
;MTTTSFDFKKPLESAQALMGLQTAAVTKTVELQKKAAEELTEFFKGEAEKAKSLKTPQEFMKFNLESNKALFELMKAQGEAFSALAKESSEETIAEITKLSS
;
A
#
# COMPACT_ATOMS: atom_id res chain seq x y z
N MET A 1 -21.98 -47.09 -16.02
CA MET A 1 -21.42 -45.73 -16.24
C MET A 1 -22.09 -44.80 -15.25
N THR A 2 -21.40 -44.41 -14.19
CA THR A 2 -21.86 -43.31 -13.32
C THR A 2 -21.49 -42.00 -14.01
N THR A 3 -22.49 -41.34 -14.60
CA THR A 3 -22.37 -39.95 -15.06
C THR A 3 -22.28 -39.05 -13.83
N THR A 4 -21.08 -38.83 -13.32
CA THR A 4 -20.83 -37.79 -12.32
C THR A 4 -20.97 -36.44 -13.04
N SER A 5 -22.10 -35.76 -12.86
CA SER A 5 -22.26 -34.38 -13.31
C SER A 5 -21.32 -33.51 -12.48
N PHE A 6 -20.24 -33.02 -13.11
CA PHE A 6 -19.35 -32.06 -12.46
C PHE A 6 -20.11 -30.75 -12.25
N ASP A 7 -20.22 -30.28 -11.01
CA ASP A 7 -20.87 -29.02 -10.69
C ASP A 7 -19.90 -27.84 -10.90
N PHE A 8 -20.06 -27.16 -12.03
CA PHE A 8 -19.25 -26.00 -12.41
C PHE A 8 -19.56 -24.73 -11.61
N LYS A 9 -20.64 -24.68 -10.81
CA LYS A 9 -21.01 -23.47 -10.06
C LYS A 9 -19.97 -23.13 -9.00
N LYS A 10 -19.54 -24.13 -8.20
CA LYS A 10 -18.55 -23.93 -7.14
C LYS A 10 -17.21 -23.39 -7.65
N PRO A 11 -16.57 -23.98 -8.67
CA PRO A 11 -15.33 -23.42 -9.23
C PRO A 11 -15.48 -21.98 -9.77
N LEU A 12 -16.64 -21.65 -10.36
CA LEU A 12 -16.90 -20.31 -10.88
C LEU A 12 -17.08 -19.27 -9.75
N GLU A 13 -17.83 -19.62 -8.71
CA GLU A 13 -18.01 -18.78 -7.51
C GLU A 13 -16.68 -18.56 -6.80
N SER A 14 -15.85 -19.60 -6.64
CA SER A 14 -14.50 -19.47 -6.08
C SER A 14 -13.61 -18.55 -6.91
N ALA A 15 -13.65 -18.68 -8.24
CA ALA A 15 -12.86 -17.83 -9.14
C ALA A 15 -13.31 -16.36 -9.05
N GLN A 16 -14.61 -16.10 -9.00
CA GLN A 16 -15.16 -14.75 -8.83
C GLN A 16 -14.76 -14.13 -7.49
N ALA A 17 -14.84 -14.90 -6.40
CA ALA A 17 -14.43 -14.44 -5.07
C ALA A 17 -12.94 -14.05 -5.04
N LEU A 18 -12.06 -14.90 -5.59
CA LEU A 18 -10.63 -14.63 -5.68
C LEU A 18 -10.31 -13.42 -6.57
N MET A 19 -10.98 -13.25 -7.71
CA MET A 19 -10.84 -12.06 -8.56
C MET A 19 -11.30 -10.79 -7.83
N GLY A 20 -12.37 -10.87 -7.05
CA GLY A 20 -12.86 -9.77 -6.22
C GLY A 20 -11.82 -9.31 -5.20
N LEU A 21 -11.22 -10.27 -4.47
CA LEU A 21 -10.15 -10.00 -3.51
C LEU A 21 -8.92 -9.37 -4.18
N GLN A 22 -8.49 -9.92 -5.32
CA GLN A 22 -7.35 -9.37 -6.05
C GLN A 22 -7.61 -7.94 -6.54
N THR A 23 -8.83 -7.67 -7.05
CA THR A 23 -9.23 -6.33 -7.49
C THR A 23 -9.25 -5.35 -6.31
N ALA A 24 -9.77 -5.77 -5.16
CA ALA A 24 -9.78 -4.96 -3.94
C ALA A 24 -8.35 -4.64 -3.46
N ALA A 25 -7.47 -5.64 -3.41
CA ALA A 25 -6.07 -5.45 -3.01
C ALA A 25 -5.32 -4.49 -3.97
N VAL A 26 -5.52 -4.63 -5.28
CA VAL A 26 -4.94 -3.72 -6.29
C VAL A 26 -5.48 -2.31 -6.10
N THR A 27 -6.78 -2.15 -5.90
CA THR A 27 -7.42 -0.83 -5.70
C THR A 27 -6.86 -0.14 -4.45
N LYS A 28 -6.84 -0.83 -3.29
CA LYS A 28 -6.26 -0.33 -2.05
C LYS A 28 -4.76 0.02 -2.22
N THR A 29 -4.02 -0.77 -3.00
CA THR A 29 -2.60 -0.49 -3.31
C THR A 29 -2.44 0.80 -4.10
N VAL A 30 -3.26 1.01 -5.13
CA VAL A 30 -3.22 2.24 -5.95
C VAL A 30 -3.58 3.46 -5.12
N GLU A 31 -4.56 3.36 -4.23
CA GLU A 31 -4.93 4.45 -3.31
C GLU A 31 -3.78 4.80 -2.36
N LEU A 32 -3.10 3.80 -1.79
CA LEU A 32 -1.92 4.02 -0.95
C LEU A 32 -0.76 4.65 -1.74
N GLN A 33 -0.51 4.18 -2.98
CA GLN A 33 0.52 4.78 -3.84
C GLN A 33 0.23 6.24 -4.15
N LYS A 34 -1.03 6.57 -4.44
CA LYS A 34 -1.46 7.95 -4.66
C LYS A 34 -1.21 8.81 -3.42
N LYS A 35 -1.65 8.35 -2.25
CA LYS A 35 -1.43 9.05 -0.99
C LYS A 35 0.06 9.25 -0.70
N ALA A 36 0.88 8.22 -0.88
CA ALA A 36 2.32 8.29 -0.71
C ALA A 36 2.98 9.32 -1.63
N ALA A 37 2.52 9.40 -2.89
CA ALA A 37 3.00 10.39 -3.86
C ALA A 37 2.58 11.82 -3.50
N GLU A 38 1.35 12.01 -3.00
CA GLU A 38 0.86 13.30 -2.51
C GLU A 38 1.69 13.78 -1.30
N GLU A 39 1.91 12.92 -0.30
CA GLU A 39 2.72 13.24 0.88
C GLU A 39 4.18 13.57 0.51
N LEU A 40 4.80 12.81 -0.40
CA LEU A 40 6.15 13.11 -0.89
C LEU A 40 6.21 14.45 -1.62
N THR A 41 5.20 14.74 -2.43
CA THR A 41 5.12 16.02 -3.15
C THR A 41 5.00 17.19 -2.17
N GLU A 42 4.14 17.07 -1.16
CA GLU A 42 3.99 18.07 -0.11
C GLU A 42 5.27 18.26 0.69
N PHE A 43 5.93 17.16 1.07
CA PHE A 43 7.22 17.17 1.74
C PHE A 43 8.25 17.97 0.93
N PHE A 44 8.48 17.62 -0.35
CA PHE A 44 9.48 18.30 -1.16
C PHE A 44 9.14 19.77 -1.44
N LYS A 45 7.86 20.12 -1.61
CA LYS A 45 7.43 21.52 -1.72
C LYS A 45 7.78 22.30 -0.44
N GLY A 46 7.47 21.74 0.72
CA GLY A 46 7.78 22.36 2.01
C GLY A 46 9.29 22.55 2.22
N GLU A 47 10.08 21.53 1.92
CA GLU A 47 11.54 21.59 2.04
C GLU A 47 12.16 22.58 1.04
N ALA A 48 11.64 22.66 -0.20
CA ALA A 48 12.10 23.63 -1.19
C ALA A 48 11.87 25.08 -0.75
N GLU A 49 10.72 25.38 -0.12
CA GLU A 49 10.47 26.73 0.42
C GLU A 49 11.40 27.05 1.60
N LYS A 50 11.62 26.11 2.51
CA LYS A 50 12.56 26.28 3.62
C LYS A 50 13.98 26.51 3.12
N ALA A 51 14.41 25.77 2.09
CA ALA A 51 15.74 25.89 1.51
C ALA A 51 16.06 27.31 0.99
N LYS A 52 15.06 28.04 0.47
CA LYS A 52 15.23 29.43 0.00
C LYS A 52 15.60 30.41 1.12
N SER A 53 15.30 30.07 2.37
CA SER A 53 15.54 30.95 3.52
C SER A 53 16.92 30.77 4.17
N LEU A 54 17.67 29.74 3.76
CA LEU A 54 18.97 29.38 4.33
C LEU A 54 20.05 30.36 3.86
N LYS A 55 20.85 30.90 4.78
CA LYS A 55 21.86 31.93 4.48
C LYS A 55 23.27 31.51 4.80
N THR A 56 23.44 30.52 5.68
CA THR A 56 24.75 30.09 6.17
C THR A 56 25.02 28.59 5.93
N PRO A 57 26.30 28.18 5.84
CA PRO A 57 26.65 26.76 5.75
C PRO A 57 26.14 25.93 6.94
N GLN A 58 26.14 26.48 8.15
CA GLN A 58 25.64 25.81 9.34
C GLN A 58 24.13 25.55 9.25
N GLU A 59 23.36 26.53 8.81
CA GLU A 59 21.91 26.37 8.57
C GLU A 59 21.65 25.33 7.47
N PHE A 60 22.45 25.33 6.40
CA PHE A 60 22.34 24.33 5.34
C PHE A 60 22.59 22.92 5.86
N MET A 61 23.63 22.71 6.66
CA MET A 61 23.93 21.39 7.22
C MET A 61 22.84 20.90 8.17
N LYS A 62 22.34 21.79 9.05
CA LYS A 62 21.25 21.48 9.97
C LYS A 62 19.98 21.11 9.20
N PHE A 63 19.62 21.91 8.19
CA PHE A 63 18.50 21.64 7.30
C PHE A 63 18.61 20.25 6.67
N ASN A 64 19.73 19.92 6.01
CA ASN A 64 19.88 18.61 5.35
C ASN A 64 19.72 17.42 6.31
N LEU A 65 20.25 17.52 7.54
CA LEU A 65 20.09 16.47 8.54
C LEU A 65 18.63 16.29 8.97
N GLU A 66 17.94 17.40 9.23
CA GLU A 66 16.53 17.40 9.62
C GLU A 66 15.64 16.92 8.48
N SER A 67 15.84 17.41 7.26
CA SER A 67 15.10 17.00 6.07
C SER A 67 15.30 15.51 5.77
N ASN A 68 16.52 14.99 5.83
CA ASN A 68 16.78 13.57 5.59
C ASN A 68 16.14 12.68 6.65
N LYS A 69 16.16 13.11 7.91
CA LYS A 69 15.47 12.38 8.98
C LYS A 69 13.96 12.37 8.77
N ALA A 70 13.38 13.52 8.41
CA ALA A 70 11.95 13.63 8.13
C ALA A 70 11.54 12.78 6.91
N LEU A 71 12.35 12.79 5.84
CA LEU A 71 12.14 11.95 4.66
C LEU A 71 12.20 10.47 5.02
N PHE A 72 13.17 10.06 5.84
CA PHE A 72 13.28 8.68 6.30
C PHE A 72 12.03 8.23 7.07
N GLU A 73 11.56 9.02 8.03
CA GLU A 73 10.35 8.68 8.79
C GLU A 73 9.10 8.66 7.90
N LEU A 74 9.00 9.56 6.91
CA LEU A 74 7.93 9.55 5.92
C LEU A 74 7.93 8.24 5.12
N MET A 75 9.09 7.86 4.55
CA MET A 75 9.21 6.63 3.78
C MET A 75 8.96 5.38 4.63
N LYS A 76 9.39 5.39 5.88
CA LYS A 76 9.13 4.31 6.83
C LYS A 76 7.62 4.16 7.09
N ALA A 77 6.91 5.25 7.37
CA ALA A 77 5.47 5.23 7.57
C ALA A 77 4.72 4.69 6.33
N GLN A 78 5.15 5.09 5.13
CA GLN A 78 4.61 4.55 3.87
C GLN A 78 4.84 3.04 3.75
N GLY A 79 6.05 2.56 4.06
CA GLY A 79 6.37 1.13 4.06
C GLY A 79 5.57 0.31 5.09
N GLU A 80 5.34 0.87 6.27
CA GLU A 80 4.47 0.28 7.30
C GLU A 80 3.01 0.18 6.82
N ALA A 81 2.51 1.21 6.14
CA ALA A 81 1.17 1.19 5.55
C ALA A 81 1.01 0.11 4.46
N PHE A 82 2.00 -0.06 3.58
CA PHE A 82 1.99 -1.15 2.59
C PHE A 82 2.06 -2.53 3.26
N SER A 83 2.87 -2.67 4.30
CA SER A 83 2.97 -3.93 5.06
C SER A 83 1.66 -4.28 5.76
N ALA A 84 0.96 -3.29 6.30
CA ALA A 84 -0.36 -3.45 6.89
C ALA A 84 -1.40 -3.89 5.84
N LEU A 85 -1.42 -3.26 4.66
CA LEU A 85 -2.32 -3.67 3.57
C LEU A 85 -2.03 -5.11 3.10
N ALA A 86 -0.77 -5.48 2.97
CA ALA A 86 -0.40 -6.84 2.58
C ALA A 86 -0.88 -7.87 3.61
N LYS A 87 -0.76 -7.55 4.90
CA LYS A 87 -1.27 -8.40 5.98
C LYS A 87 -2.80 -8.52 5.92
N GLU A 88 -3.51 -7.41 5.81
CA GLU A 88 -4.98 -7.38 5.69
C GLU A 88 -5.45 -8.21 4.49
N SER A 89 -4.85 -8.00 3.32
CA SER A 89 -5.21 -8.72 2.09
C SER A 89 -4.98 -10.23 2.22
N SER A 90 -3.92 -10.64 2.93
CA SER A 90 -3.64 -12.05 3.22
C SER A 90 -4.70 -12.66 4.15
N GLU A 91 -5.07 -11.93 5.23
CA GLU A 91 -6.09 -12.36 6.18
C GLU A 91 -7.47 -12.49 5.50
N GLU A 92 -7.87 -11.52 4.66
CA GLU A 92 -9.10 -11.56 3.85
C GLU A 92 -9.09 -12.78 2.91
N THR A 93 -7.95 -13.06 2.27
CA THR A 93 -7.80 -14.21 1.37
C THR A 93 -7.93 -15.54 2.11
N ILE A 94 -7.29 -15.69 3.26
CA ILE A 94 -7.38 -16.91 4.08
C ILE A 94 -8.82 -17.13 4.56
N ALA A 95 -9.50 -16.05 4.97
CA ALA A 95 -10.90 -16.12 5.39
C ALA A 95 -11.82 -16.62 4.25
N GLU A 96 -11.66 -16.07 3.04
CA GLU A 96 -12.48 -16.50 1.89
C GLU A 96 -12.14 -17.94 1.47
N ILE A 97 -10.87 -18.35 1.45
CA ILE A 97 -10.49 -19.74 1.16
C ILE A 97 -11.10 -20.71 2.19
N THR A 98 -11.07 -20.35 3.48
CA THR A 98 -11.69 -21.17 4.54
C THR A 98 -13.19 -21.31 4.33
N LYS A 99 -13.87 -20.23 3.95
CA LYS A 99 -15.31 -20.24 3.62
C LYS A 99 -15.63 -21.07 2.38
N LEU A 100 -14.80 -21.01 1.34
CA LEU A 100 -14.99 -21.76 0.09
C LEU A 100 -14.66 -23.27 0.23
N SER A 101 -13.88 -23.64 1.24
CA SER A 101 -13.54 -25.04 1.55
C SER A 101 -14.50 -25.71 2.55
N SER A 102 -15.38 -24.92 3.17
CA SER A 102 -16.48 -25.36 4.04
C SER A 102 -17.70 -25.79 3.22
#